data_AF-A0A317ITC6-F1
#
_entry.id   AF-A0A317ITC6-F1
#
_cell.length_a   1.000
_cell.length_b   1.000
_cell.length_c   1.000
_cell.angle_alpha   90.00
_cell.angle_beta   90.00
_cell.angle_gamma   90.00
#
_symmetry.space_group_name_H-M   'P 1'
#
loop_
_entity.id
_entity.type
_entity.pdbx_description
1 polymer ?
#
loop_
_entity_poly.entity_id
_entity_poly.type
_entity_poly.pdbx_seq_one_letter_code
_entity_poly.pdbx_strand_id
1 'polypeptide(L)'
;MLLDISPSTQLIIAAILAVALILFIASNINDKLKLKVKEYEATWKAKESELKTQMQSWALGELEKYKNSELLLAKTQLEKNAIEAAITSLDRWKLEQESIIRADAIKRSMTVNLGKITEHLLPFSEEFKEFNPKDARFIGSPIDLIVFDGVSDRKEMVNIYMIEVKTGNSALTEAQRRIWQAVEAKRIFWKQIKMGEFKWKTEQ
;
A
#
# COMPACT_ATOMS: atom_id res chain seq x y z
N MET A 1 -118.84 22.93 8.46
CA MET A 1 -119.47 22.61 9.76
C MET A 1 -118.52 23.08 10.84
N LEU A 2 -118.71 24.31 11.32
CA LEU A 2 -117.92 24.87 12.42
C LEU A 2 -118.33 24.13 13.68
N LEU A 3 -117.44 23.29 14.19
CA LEU A 3 -117.59 22.73 15.53
C LEU A 3 -117.53 23.93 16.49
N ASP A 4 -118.62 24.21 17.20
CA ASP A 4 -118.69 25.26 18.21
C ASP A 4 -117.97 24.75 19.47
N ILE A 5 -116.65 24.78 19.40
CA ILE A 5 -115.73 24.26 20.42
C ILE A 5 -115.71 25.27 21.57
N SER A 6 -116.04 24.82 22.79
CA SER A 6 -116.10 25.71 23.96
C SER A 6 -114.80 26.52 24.18
N PRO A 7 -114.86 27.76 24.70
CA PRO A 7 -113.68 28.60 24.89
C PRO A 7 -112.57 27.93 25.73
N SER A 8 -112.93 27.10 26.71
CA SER A 8 -111.99 26.31 27.52
C SER A 8 -111.24 25.27 26.68
N THR A 9 -111.91 24.59 25.76
CA THR A 9 -111.27 23.63 24.84
C THR A 9 -110.33 24.29 23.82
N GLN A 10 -110.62 25.51 23.37
CA GLN A 10 -109.70 26.25 22.49
C GLN A 10 -108.40 26.66 23.20
N LEU A 11 -108.49 27.08 24.47
CA LEU A 11 -107.33 27.41 25.31
C LEU A 11 -106.43 26.19 25.55
N ILE A 12 -107.02 25.02 25.78
CA ILE A 12 -106.28 23.76 25.96
C ILE A 12 -105.53 23.39 24.67
N ILE A 13 -106.18 23.47 23.50
CA ILE A 13 -105.54 23.18 22.21
C ILE A 13 -104.39 24.16 21.94
N ALA A 14 -104.58 25.46 22.19
CA ALA A 14 -103.53 26.47 22.01
C ALA A 14 -102.32 26.22 22.92
N ALA A 15 -102.53 25.82 24.18
CA ALA A 15 -101.46 25.47 25.11
C ALA A 15 -100.68 24.22 24.64
N ILE A 16 -101.38 23.18 24.15
CA ILE A 16 -100.75 21.97 23.60
C ILE A 16 -99.90 22.31 22.37
N LEU A 17 -100.42 23.14 21.46
CA LEU A 17 -99.68 23.59 20.27
C LEU A 17 -98.45 24.44 20.63
N ALA A 18 -98.55 25.32 21.64
CA ALA A 18 -97.43 26.11 22.11
C ALA A 18 -96.32 25.23 22.72
N VAL A 19 -96.70 24.23 23.53
CA VAL A 19 -95.76 23.24 24.08
C VAL A 19 -95.12 22.41 22.97
N ALA A 20 -95.89 21.94 21.99
CA ALA A 20 -95.37 21.20 20.85
C ALA A 20 -94.38 22.04 20.02
N LEU A 21 -94.67 23.32 19.81
CA LEU A 21 -93.77 24.25 19.11
C LEU A 21 -92.46 24.48 19.88
N ILE A 22 -92.53 24.65 21.21
CA ILE A 22 -91.34 24.79 22.06
C ILE A 22 -90.48 23.53 21.99
N LEU A 23 -91.09 22.34 22.10
CA LEU A 23 -90.39 21.06 21.98
C LEU A 23 -89.75 20.89 20.60
N PHE A 24 -90.44 21.29 19.53
CA PHE A 24 -89.90 21.26 18.17
C PHE A 24 -88.68 22.18 18.01
N ILE A 25 -88.76 23.42 18.51
CA ILE A 25 -87.64 24.38 18.49
C ILE A 25 -86.46 23.85 19.31
N ALA A 26 -86.72 23.34 20.52
CA ALA A 26 -85.71 22.76 21.39
C ALA A 26 -85.03 21.54 20.74
N SER A 27 -85.79 20.66 20.09
CA SER A 27 -85.26 19.52 19.33
C SER A 27 -84.35 20.00 18.20
N ASN A 28 -84.80 20.95 17.39
CA ASN A 28 -84.02 21.48 16.26
C ASN A 28 -82.71 22.15 16.71
N ILE A 29 -82.73 22.87 17.84
CA ILE A 29 -81.53 23.46 18.44
C ILE A 29 -80.57 22.36 18.91
N ASN A 30 -81.09 21.32 19.60
CA ASN A 30 -80.30 20.19 20.07
C ASN A 30 -79.65 19.41 18.92
N ASP A 31 -80.37 19.20 17.83
CA ASP A 31 -79.86 18.50 16.64
C ASP A 31 -78.76 19.31 15.95
N LYS A 32 -78.93 20.63 15.82
CA LYS A 32 -77.87 21.53 15.32
C LYS A 32 -76.63 21.54 16.23
N LEU A 33 -76.81 21.53 17.54
CA LEU A 33 -75.70 21.44 18.51
C LEU A 33 -74.93 20.12 18.36
N LYS A 34 -75.64 18.99 18.28
CA LYS A 34 -75.01 17.67 18.06
C LYS A 34 -74.23 17.61 16.76
N LEU A 35 -74.76 18.19 15.68
CA LEU A 35 -74.06 18.26 14.40
C LEU A 35 -72.76 19.05 14.51
N LYS A 36 -72.78 20.23 15.15
CA LYS A 36 -71.56 21.02 15.37
C LYS A 36 -70.54 20.30 16.24
N VAL A 37 -70.97 19.62 17.31
CA VAL A 37 -70.08 18.82 18.15
C VAL A 37 -69.39 17.73 17.34
N LYS A 38 -70.16 16.99 16.51
CA LYS A 38 -69.63 15.94 15.65
C LYS A 38 -68.64 16.49 14.60
N GLU A 39 -68.90 17.67 14.05
CA GLU A 39 -68.01 18.36 13.12
C GLU A 39 -66.70 18.80 13.80
N TYR A 40 -66.78 19.39 15.00
CA TYR A 40 -65.60 19.72 15.79
C TYR A 40 -64.80 18.46 16.15
N GLU A 41 -65.43 17.37 16.58
CA GLU A 41 -64.74 16.11 16.86
C GLU A 41 -64.04 15.54 15.62
N ALA A 42 -64.68 15.60 14.45
CA ALA A 42 -64.08 15.13 13.20
C ALA A 42 -62.87 15.97 12.79
N THR A 43 -62.98 17.29 12.89
CA THR A 43 -61.88 18.23 12.58
C THR A 43 -60.71 18.10 13.56
N TRP A 44 -60.99 17.96 14.87
CA TRP A 44 -59.96 17.71 15.88
C TRP A 44 -59.23 16.40 15.64
N LYS A 45 -59.96 15.30 15.37
CA LYS A 45 -59.34 14.00 15.05
C LYS A 45 -58.49 14.06 13.78
N ALA A 46 -58.97 14.77 12.74
CA ALA A 46 -58.20 14.98 11.53
C ALA A 46 -56.92 15.78 11.81
N LYS A 47 -57.00 16.85 12.61
CA LYS A 47 -55.84 17.67 12.96
C LYS A 47 -54.84 16.92 13.82
N GLU A 48 -55.31 16.10 14.76
CA GLU A 48 -54.47 15.23 15.58
C GLU A 48 -53.73 14.20 14.71
N SER A 49 -54.43 13.55 13.77
CA SER A 49 -53.81 12.60 12.83
C SER A 49 -52.77 13.27 11.94
N GLU A 50 -53.06 14.46 11.43
CA GLU A 50 -52.12 15.26 10.64
C GLU A 50 -50.87 15.60 11.47
N LEU A 51 -51.04 16.11 12.68
CA LEU A 51 -49.93 16.50 13.56
C LEU A 51 -49.06 15.30 13.93
N LYS A 52 -49.66 14.14 14.22
CA LYS A 52 -48.92 12.89 14.46
C LYS A 52 -48.09 12.50 13.24
N THR A 53 -48.66 12.59 12.05
CA THR A 53 -47.96 12.27 10.78
C THR A 53 -46.80 13.23 10.54
N GLN A 54 -47.01 14.54 10.74
CA GLN A 54 -45.95 15.54 10.63
C GLN A 54 -44.82 15.30 11.63
N MET A 55 -45.16 14.99 12.88
CA MET A 55 -44.18 14.69 13.92
C MET A 55 -43.37 13.43 13.61
N GLN A 56 -44.02 12.38 13.09
CA GLN A 56 -43.35 11.16 12.63
C GLN A 56 -42.41 11.44 11.47
N SER A 57 -42.87 12.19 10.45
CA SER A 57 -42.04 12.57 9.31
C SER A 57 -40.83 13.41 9.74
N TRP A 58 -41.02 14.34 10.66
CA TRP A 58 -39.93 15.16 11.20
C TRP A 58 -38.92 14.30 11.96
N ALA A 59 -39.38 13.42 12.85
CA ALA A 59 -38.52 12.54 13.62
C ALA A 59 -37.69 11.61 12.72
N LEU A 60 -38.29 11.08 11.65
CA LEU A 60 -37.58 10.26 10.65
C LEU A 60 -36.50 11.06 9.92
N GLY A 61 -36.82 12.28 9.47
CA GLY A 61 -35.85 13.15 8.81
C GLY A 61 -34.67 13.52 9.71
N GLU A 62 -34.93 13.78 10.99
CA GLU A 62 -33.88 14.11 11.95
C GLU A 62 -32.99 12.90 12.28
N LEU A 63 -33.59 11.72 12.41
CA LEU A 63 -32.86 10.46 12.57
C LEU A 63 -31.97 10.16 11.36
N GLU A 64 -32.45 10.40 10.15
CA GLU A 64 -31.68 10.19 8.93
C GLU A 64 -30.47 11.13 8.85
N LYS A 65 -30.65 12.41 9.17
CA LYS A 65 -29.54 13.37 9.26
C LYS A 65 -28.49 12.92 10.27
N TYR A 66 -28.92 12.54 11.48
CA TYR A 66 -28.02 12.08 12.53
C TYR A 66 -27.25 10.82 12.11
N LYS A 67 -27.94 9.85 11.50
CA LYS A 67 -27.31 8.63 10.99
C LYS A 67 -26.25 8.96 9.93
N ASN A 68 -26.54 9.89 9.03
CA ASN A 68 -25.62 10.29 7.98
C ASN A 68 -24.39 11.03 8.54
N SER A 69 -24.56 11.87 9.57
CA SER A 69 -23.42 12.53 10.23
C SER A 69 -22.53 11.53 10.97
N GLU A 70 -23.11 10.62 11.74
CA GLU A 70 -22.34 9.58 12.45
C GLU A 70 -21.61 8.67 11.47
N LEU A 71 -22.26 8.28 10.38
CA LEU A 71 -21.64 7.46 9.34
C LEU A 71 -20.47 8.19 8.68
N LEU A 72 -20.60 9.49 8.40
CA LEU A 72 -19.53 10.29 7.84
C LEU A 72 -18.33 10.36 8.78
N LEU A 73 -18.57 10.65 10.07
CA LEU A 73 -17.53 10.71 11.09
C LEU A 73 -16.80 9.36 11.22
N ALA A 74 -17.54 8.26 11.29
CA ALA A 74 -16.96 6.92 11.37
C ALA A 74 -16.10 6.60 10.14
N LYS A 75 -16.58 6.93 8.93
CA LYS A 75 -15.82 6.73 7.68
C LYS A 75 -14.54 7.55 7.66
N THR A 76 -14.61 8.84 7.97
CA THR A 76 -13.44 9.73 7.99
C THR A 76 -12.40 9.26 9.02
N GLN A 77 -12.83 8.78 10.19
CA GLN A 77 -11.91 8.25 11.18
C GLN A 77 -11.23 6.97 10.72
N LEU A 78 -11.98 6.05 10.09
CA LEU A 78 -11.43 4.82 9.53
C LEU A 78 -10.42 5.11 8.42
N GLU A 79 -10.73 6.03 7.51
CA GLU A 79 -9.82 6.46 6.44
C GLU A 79 -8.52 7.04 7.01
N LYS A 80 -8.63 7.93 8.00
CA LYS A 80 -7.47 8.54 8.66
C LYS A 80 -6.59 7.47 9.31
N ASN A 81 -7.19 6.55 10.08
CA ASN A 81 -6.45 5.48 10.75
C ASN A 81 -5.78 4.54 9.73
N ALA A 82 -6.46 4.22 8.63
CA ALA A 82 -5.92 3.38 7.57
C ALA A 82 -4.72 4.04 6.89
N ILE A 83 -4.80 5.35 6.59
CA ILE A 83 -3.71 6.12 6.01
C ILE A 83 -2.52 6.16 6.98
N GLU A 84 -2.74 6.44 8.26
CA GLU A 84 -1.68 6.50 9.27
C GLU A 84 -0.96 5.15 9.45
N ALA A 85 -1.73 4.05 9.47
CA ALA A 85 -1.18 2.70 9.50
C ALA A 85 -0.38 2.36 8.23
N ALA A 86 -0.85 2.79 7.06
CA ALA A 86 -0.16 2.59 5.79
C ALA A 86 1.16 3.36 5.72
N ILE A 87 1.18 4.62 6.17
CA ILE A 87 2.40 5.45 6.25
C ILE A 87 3.43 4.78 7.17
N THR A 88 3.00 4.39 8.38
CA THR A 88 3.88 3.71 9.35
C THR A 88 4.46 2.41 8.79
N SER A 89 3.64 1.64 8.07
CA SER A 89 4.07 0.39 7.44
C SER A 89 5.07 0.64 6.32
N LEU A 90 4.85 1.69 5.51
CA LEU A 90 5.74 2.08 4.43
C LEU A 90 7.10 2.56 4.97
N ASP A 91 7.10 3.36 6.04
CA ASP A 91 8.35 3.85 6.64
C ASP A 91 9.17 2.72 7.24
N ARG A 92 8.52 1.75 7.91
CA ARG A 92 9.19 0.53 8.38
C ARG A 92 9.80 -0.25 7.22
N TRP A 93 9.03 -0.48 6.16
CA TRP A 93 9.51 -1.20 4.98
C TRP A 93 10.71 -0.49 4.34
N LYS A 94 10.71 0.84 4.23
CA LYS A 94 11.85 1.61 3.71
C LYS A 94 13.11 1.39 4.53
N LEU A 95 13.02 1.45 5.86
CA LEU A 95 14.16 1.23 6.75
C LEU A 95 14.74 -0.19 6.61
N GLU A 96 13.87 -1.20 6.51
CA GLU A 96 14.28 -2.59 6.30
C GLU A 96 14.98 -2.76 4.93
N GLN A 97 14.42 -2.20 3.87
CA GLN A 97 15.03 -2.26 2.54
C GLN A 97 16.37 -1.52 2.48
N GLU A 98 16.50 -0.35 3.11
CA GLU A 98 17.76 0.38 3.15
C GLU A 98 18.85 -0.46 3.84
N SER A 99 18.52 -1.14 4.94
CA SER A 99 19.44 -2.04 5.64
C SER A 99 19.92 -3.18 4.74
N ILE A 100 19.00 -3.83 4.02
CA ILE A 100 19.31 -4.91 3.07
C ILE A 100 20.21 -4.40 1.94
N ILE A 101 19.87 -3.28 1.32
CA ILE A 101 20.64 -2.68 0.22
C ILE A 101 22.05 -2.32 0.70
N ARG A 102 22.17 -1.72 1.89
CA ARG A 102 23.47 -1.34 2.47
C ARG A 102 24.33 -2.57 2.74
N ALA A 103 23.74 -3.62 3.33
CA ALA A 103 24.45 -4.86 3.60
C ALA A 103 24.94 -5.56 2.32
N ASP A 104 24.09 -5.60 1.29
CA ASP A 104 24.44 -6.16 -0.02
C ASP A 104 25.54 -5.33 -0.72
N ALA A 105 25.45 -4.00 -0.69
CA ALA A 105 26.48 -3.12 -1.23
C ALA A 105 27.84 -3.33 -0.53
N ILE A 106 27.85 -3.44 0.80
CA ILE A 106 29.04 -3.77 1.58
C ILE A 106 29.59 -5.14 1.17
N LYS A 107 28.74 -6.17 1.09
CA LYS A 107 29.15 -7.53 0.71
C LYS A 107 29.78 -7.58 -0.69
N ARG A 108 29.17 -6.91 -1.67
CA ARG A 108 29.71 -6.82 -3.04
C ARG A 108 31.05 -6.08 -3.07
N SER A 109 31.13 -4.93 -2.39
CA SER A 109 32.36 -4.16 -2.27
C SER A 109 33.49 -4.97 -1.61
N MET A 110 33.19 -5.65 -0.51
CA MET A 110 34.12 -6.56 0.16
C MET A 110 34.57 -7.69 -0.77
N THR A 111 33.67 -8.31 -1.52
CA THR A 111 34.02 -9.40 -2.45
C THR A 111 34.99 -8.93 -3.54
N VAL A 112 34.71 -7.77 -4.13
CA VAL A 112 35.57 -7.17 -5.17
C VAL A 112 36.92 -6.75 -4.60
N ASN A 113 36.94 -6.09 -3.45
CA ASN A 113 38.17 -5.62 -2.82
C ASN A 113 39.01 -6.79 -2.31
N LEU A 114 38.39 -7.82 -1.75
CA LEU A 114 39.09 -9.02 -1.30
C LEU A 114 39.76 -9.73 -2.48
N GLY A 115 39.09 -9.82 -3.63
CA GLY A 115 39.70 -10.31 -4.88
C GLY A 115 40.98 -9.54 -5.21
N LYS A 116 40.91 -8.22 -5.35
CA LYS A 116 42.07 -7.36 -5.64
C LYS A 116 43.20 -7.47 -4.61
N ILE A 117 42.86 -7.62 -3.33
CA ILE A 117 43.85 -7.80 -2.27
C ILE A 117 44.51 -9.17 -2.39
N THR A 118 43.73 -10.23 -2.63
CA THR A 118 44.30 -11.57 -2.87
C THR A 118 45.22 -11.61 -4.08
N GLU A 119 44.96 -10.86 -5.15
CA GLU A 119 45.86 -10.75 -6.31
C GLU A 119 47.26 -10.26 -5.91
N HIS A 120 47.36 -9.34 -4.96
CA HIS A 120 48.63 -8.80 -4.48
C HIS A 120 49.25 -9.62 -3.34
N LEU A 121 48.45 -10.32 -2.54
CA LEU A 121 48.92 -11.07 -1.37
C LEU A 121 49.18 -12.55 -1.64
N LEU A 122 48.61 -13.13 -2.69
CA LEU A 122 48.81 -14.54 -3.08
C LEU A 122 50.29 -14.96 -3.13
N PRO A 123 51.21 -14.16 -3.70
CA PRO A 123 52.64 -14.49 -3.70
C PRO A 123 53.28 -14.64 -2.31
N PHE A 124 52.64 -14.14 -1.25
CA PHE A 124 53.12 -14.24 0.13
C PHE A 124 52.41 -15.34 0.95
N SER A 125 51.55 -16.14 0.31
CA SER A 125 50.84 -17.24 0.96
C SER A 125 51.71 -18.50 1.13
N GLU A 126 51.30 -19.40 2.02
CA GLU A 126 52.00 -20.67 2.28
C GLU A 126 52.05 -21.57 1.03
N GLU A 127 51.04 -21.49 0.18
CA GLU A 127 50.95 -22.21 -1.09
C GLU A 127 52.02 -21.76 -2.11
N PHE A 128 52.57 -20.55 -1.94
CA PHE A 128 53.60 -19.97 -2.83
C PHE A 128 54.98 -19.89 -2.17
N LYS A 129 55.18 -20.48 -0.99
CA LYS A 129 56.45 -20.38 -0.23
C LYS A 129 57.69 -20.90 -0.95
N GLU A 130 57.51 -21.75 -1.98
CA GLU A 130 58.60 -22.23 -2.81
C GLU A 130 59.14 -21.17 -3.78
N PHE A 131 58.36 -20.12 -4.05
CA PHE A 131 58.71 -19.03 -4.94
C PHE A 131 59.12 -17.78 -4.17
N ASN A 132 60.06 -17.02 -4.74
CA ASN A 132 60.31 -15.67 -4.27
C ASN A 132 59.12 -14.77 -4.67
N PRO A 133 58.45 -14.08 -3.73
CA PRO A 133 57.31 -13.22 -4.06
C PRO A 133 57.64 -12.10 -5.05
N LYS A 134 58.93 -11.68 -5.12
CA LYS A 134 59.41 -10.67 -6.08
C LYS A 134 59.44 -11.15 -7.53
N ASP A 135 59.43 -12.47 -7.74
CA ASP A 135 59.44 -13.11 -9.06
C ASP A 135 58.03 -13.45 -9.57
N ALA A 136 57.00 -13.33 -8.73
CA ALA A 136 55.61 -13.53 -9.11
C ALA A 136 54.99 -12.26 -9.71
N ARG A 137 54.29 -12.41 -10.84
CA ARG A 137 53.52 -11.35 -11.49
C ARG A 137 52.08 -11.80 -11.67
N PHE A 138 51.15 -11.05 -11.09
CA PHE A 138 49.73 -11.23 -11.37
C PHE A 138 49.40 -10.72 -12.77
N ILE A 139 48.66 -11.53 -13.53
CA ILE A 139 48.18 -11.24 -14.89
C ILE A 139 46.64 -11.20 -14.90
N GLY A 140 45.99 -12.14 -14.20
CA GLY A 140 44.53 -12.25 -14.10
C GLY A 140 43.91 -13.18 -15.15
N SER A 141 43.12 -12.65 -16.08
CA SER A 141 42.48 -13.50 -17.11
C SER A 141 43.32 -13.52 -18.39
N PRO A 142 43.54 -14.69 -19.02
CA PRO A 142 42.99 -16.02 -18.71
C PRO A 142 43.83 -16.90 -17.77
N ILE A 143 44.99 -16.44 -17.27
CA ILE A 143 45.87 -17.15 -16.31
C ILE A 143 46.25 -16.18 -15.19
N ASP A 144 46.05 -16.58 -13.93
CA ASP A 144 46.18 -15.67 -12.79
C ASP A 144 47.59 -15.12 -12.58
N LEU A 145 48.63 -15.97 -12.56
CA LEU A 145 50.01 -15.57 -12.27
C LEU A 145 51.03 -16.14 -13.26
N ILE A 146 52.12 -15.41 -13.43
CA ILE A 146 53.37 -15.91 -14.01
C ILE A 146 54.50 -15.72 -12.99
N VAL A 147 55.25 -16.77 -12.69
CA VAL A 147 56.41 -16.71 -11.79
C VAL A 147 57.69 -16.92 -12.59
N PHE A 148 58.65 -16.00 -12.45
CA PHE A 148 59.97 -16.06 -13.07
C PHE A 148 61.02 -16.49 -12.04
N ASP A 149 60.89 -17.71 -11.52
CA ASP A 149 61.73 -18.22 -10.42
C ASP A 149 63.22 -18.13 -10.77
N GLY A 150 63.95 -17.35 -9.98
CA GLY A 150 65.39 -17.19 -10.07
C GLY A 150 65.85 -15.84 -10.61
N VAL A 151 64.95 -14.98 -11.09
CA VAL A 151 65.30 -13.64 -11.58
C VAL A 151 65.77 -12.74 -10.44
N SER A 152 65.01 -12.62 -9.35
CA SER A 152 65.35 -11.74 -8.22
C SER A 152 66.58 -12.23 -7.47
N ASP A 153 66.73 -13.54 -7.34
CA ASP A 153 67.86 -14.17 -6.64
C ASP A 153 69.11 -14.34 -7.52
N ARG A 154 69.03 -13.92 -8.80
CA ARG A 154 70.11 -14.05 -9.80
C ARG A 154 70.65 -15.48 -9.93
N LYS A 155 69.73 -16.46 -9.94
CA LYS A 155 70.07 -17.86 -10.23
C LYS A 155 70.57 -18.00 -11.66
N GLU A 156 71.41 -18.99 -11.91
CA GLU A 156 71.95 -19.29 -13.25
C GLU A 156 70.85 -19.74 -14.22
N MET A 157 69.84 -20.46 -13.71
CA MET A 157 68.67 -20.90 -14.45
C MET A 157 67.43 -20.14 -13.96
N VAL A 158 66.60 -19.71 -14.91
CA VAL A 158 65.29 -19.11 -14.64
C VAL A 158 64.20 -20.06 -15.13
N ASN A 159 63.28 -20.42 -14.24
CA ASN A 159 62.10 -21.21 -14.58
C ASN A 159 60.88 -20.29 -14.68
N ILE A 160 60.02 -20.55 -15.67
CA ILE A 160 58.79 -19.76 -15.87
C ILE A 160 57.58 -20.66 -15.59
N TYR A 161 56.81 -20.30 -14.57
CA TYR A 161 55.58 -21.00 -14.19
C TYR A 161 54.37 -20.17 -14.60
N MET A 162 53.41 -20.79 -15.31
CA MET A 162 52.07 -20.23 -15.53
C MET A 162 51.12 -20.87 -14.52
N ILE A 163 50.57 -20.07 -13.61
CA ILE A 163 49.81 -20.56 -12.46
C ILE A 163 48.39 -20.01 -12.52
N GLU A 164 47.43 -20.92 -12.48
CA GLU A 164 46.01 -20.62 -12.26
C GLU A 164 45.65 -21.06 -10.84
N VAL A 165 45.09 -20.16 -10.04
CA VAL A 165 44.71 -20.43 -8.65
C VAL A 165 43.23 -20.77 -8.61
N LYS A 166 42.91 -22.00 -8.18
CA LYS A 166 41.52 -22.44 -7.95
C LYS A 166 41.27 -22.64 -6.46
N THR A 167 40.12 -22.16 -5.99
CA THR A 167 39.62 -22.45 -4.64
C THR A 167 38.55 -23.55 -4.70
N GLY A 168 38.63 -24.51 -3.78
CA GLY A 168 37.68 -25.63 -3.68
C GLY A 168 37.67 -26.56 -4.90
N ASN A 169 36.48 -26.99 -5.34
CA ASN A 169 36.29 -27.91 -6.47
C ASN A 169 36.18 -27.22 -7.84
N SER A 170 36.72 -26.00 -7.98
CA SER A 170 36.60 -25.22 -9.21
C SER A 170 37.48 -25.79 -10.32
N ALA A 171 36.89 -26.16 -11.46
CA ALA A 171 37.61 -26.68 -12.62
C ALA A 171 38.18 -25.56 -13.51
N LEU A 172 39.17 -25.89 -14.34
CA LEU A 172 39.67 -24.99 -15.39
C LEU A 172 38.58 -24.68 -16.41
N THR A 173 38.48 -23.41 -16.80
CA THR A 173 37.65 -22.98 -17.93
C THR A 173 38.18 -23.56 -19.24
N GLU A 174 37.37 -23.53 -20.31
CA GLU A 174 37.80 -24.00 -21.63
C GLU A 174 39.06 -23.26 -22.13
N ALA A 175 39.09 -21.93 -21.96
CA ALA A 175 40.24 -21.10 -22.34
C ALA A 175 41.50 -21.49 -21.55
N GLN A 176 41.39 -21.63 -20.23
CA GLN A 176 42.49 -22.06 -19.36
C GLN A 176 43.01 -23.44 -19.74
N ARG A 177 42.11 -24.38 -20.02
CA ARG A 177 42.46 -25.74 -20.45
C ARG A 177 43.22 -25.75 -21.77
N ARG A 178 42.81 -24.93 -22.74
CA ARG A 178 43.53 -24.77 -24.02
C ARG A 178 44.93 -24.19 -23.83
N ILE A 179 45.09 -23.25 -22.89
CA ILE A 179 46.40 -22.68 -22.55
C ILE A 179 47.27 -23.74 -21.88
N TRP A 180 46.76 -24.44 -20.88
CA TRP A 180 47.47 -25.54 -20.22
C TRP A 180 47.96 -26.58 -21.23
N GLN A 181 47.11 -27.03 -22.15
CA GLN A 181 47.51 -27.94 -23.23
C GLN A 181 48.59 -27.36 -24.16
N ALA A 182 48.61 -26.05 -24.39
CA ALA A 182 49.67 -25.41 -25.16
C ALA A 182 51.00 -25.38 -24.40
N VAL A 183 50.97 -25.17 -23.08
CA VAL A 183 52.14 -25.26 -22.19
C VAL A 183 52.71 -26.69 -22.20
N GLU A 184 51.87 -27.70 -21.97
CA GLU A 184 52.26 -29.13 -22.00
C GLU A 184 52.86 -29.54 -23.35
N ALA A 185 52.28 -29.04 -24.45
CA ALA A 185 52.79 -29.25 -25.80
C ALA A 185 54.02 -28.39 -26.15
N LYS A 186 54.59 -27.66 -25.18
CA LYS A 186 55.75 -26.75 -25.32
C LYS A 186 55.56 -25.68 -26.41
N ARG A 187 54.32 -25.26 -26.68
CA ARG A 187 53.98 -24.19 -27.63
C ARG A 187 54.08 -22.81 -26.97
N ILE A 188 55.21 -22.56 -26.32
CA ILE A 188 55.56 -21.29 -25.67
C ILE A 188 56.74 -20.69 -26.42
N PHE A 189 56.58 -19.46 -26.92
CA PHE A 189 57.57 -18.84 -27.78
C PHE A 189 57.94 -17.45 -27.25
N TRP A 190 59.24 -17.16 -27.21
CA TRP A 190 59.73 -15.82 -26.92
C TRP A 190 59.69 -14.97 -28.20
N LYS A 191 59.04 -13.81 -28.13
CA LYS A 191 59.01 -12.83 -29.23
C LYS A 191 59.25 -11.43 -28.70
N GLN A 192 60.39 -10.83 -29.06
CA GLN A 192 60.66 -9.44 -28.77
C GLN A 192 60.05 -8.55 -29.87
N ILE A 193 59.25 -7.56 -29.46
CA ILE A 193 58.70 -6.53 -30.36
C ILE A 193 59.27 -5.18 -29.94
N LYS A 194 59.91 -4.47 -30.87
CA LYS A 194 60.34 -3.08 -30.66
C LYS A 194 59.31 -2.17 -31.33
N MET A 195 58.62 -1.37 -30.53
CA MET A 195 57.72 -0.34 -31.04
C MET A 195 58.53 0.96 -31.24
N GLY A 196 58.27 1.67 -32.33
CA GLY A 196 58.74 3.06 -32.49
C GLY A 196 58.04 4.01 -31.51
N GLU A 197 58.43 5.28 -31.49
CA GLU A 197 57.76 6.30 -30.66
C GLU A 197 56.24 6.29 -30.90
N PHE A 198 55.49 6.11 -29.81
CA PHE A 198 54.04 6.12 -29.83
C PHE A 198 53.55 7.57 -29.94
N LYS A 199 53.15 7.99 -31.15
CA LYS A 199 52.55 9.31 -31.36
C LYS A 199 51.06 9.24 -31.05
N TRP A 200 50.63 9.94 -30.00
CA TRP A 200 49.22 10.23 -29.78
C TRP A 200 48.71 11.09 -30.94
N LYS A 201 47.70 10.61 -31.68
CA LYS A 201 46.89 11.50 -32.51
C LYS A 201 45.99 12.29 -31.55
N THR A 202 46.42 13.49 -31.18
CA THR A 202 45.48 14.51 -30.70
C THR A 202 44.71 15.00 -31.91
N GLU A 203 43.45 14.56 -32.03
CA GLU A 203 42.50 15.16 -32.97
C GLU A 203 42.29 16.64 -32.61
N GLN A 204 42.34 17.49 -33.64
CA GLN A 204 42.07 18.93 -33.59
C GLN A 204 40.56 19.20 -33.56
#